data_AF-A8RTC7-F1
#
_entry.id   AF-A8RTC7-F1
#
_cell.length_a   1.000
_cell.length_b   1.000
_cell.length_c   1.000
_cell.angle_alpha   90.00
_cell.angle_beta   90.00
_cell.angle_gamma   90.00
#
_symmetry.space_group_name_H-M   'P 1'
#
loop_
_entity.id
_entity.type
_entity.pdbx_description
1 polymer ?
#
loop_
_entity_poly.entity_id
_entity_poly.type
_entity_poly.pdbx_seq_one_letter_code
_entity_poly.pdbx_strand_id
1 'polypeptide(L)'
;MKEKHRLIPVLIFAFILTVLCTAAVSRWYLLHQKGGTYNSILLGKLVSSDGRKLVLQGNITNPQGRNGQYAITYSPGITAADKTKDSHITPPTAIPQLLVTYGPDKTEIPSFSGGYQLYTPDDEGTAEAVIACGAEPLSYLVGKVPDIPYVKLGTDISLDFREGTVPDSVTVQDLILRGDGSPKYTEQVTEEFTLACSGSAACFTLDINSAALLSSDMSSYEEAGILRGFRVNCRWDDNSTAEYGFVIRTDASSTEIRNQAD
;
A
#
# COMPACT_ATOMS: atom_id res chain seq x y z
N MET A 1 -68.00 -11.60 27.67
CA MET A 1 -66.94 -10.89 28.45
C MET A 1 -65.63 -11.70 28.56
N LYS A 2 -65.10 -12.31 27.47
CA LYS A 2 -63.91 -13.19 27.54
C LYS A 2 -62.75 -12.87 26.59
N GLU A 3 -62.85 -11.86 25.72
CA GLU A 3 -61.79 -11.55 24.74
C GLU A 3 -60.75 -10.53 25.22
N LYS A 4 -61.12 -9.61 26.13
CA LYS A 4 -60.20 -8.53 26.56
C LYS A 4 -59.03 -8.99 27.44
N HIS A 5 -59.07 -10.20 28.02
CA HIS A 5 -58.03 -10.67 28.94
C HIS A 5 -56.89 -11.45 28.27
N ARG A 6 -57.05 -11.89 27.01
CA ARG A 6 -55.97 -12.55 26.24
C ARG A 6 -55.12 -11.57 25.41
N LEU A 7 -55.67 -10.41 25.08
CA LEU A 7 -55.00 -9.39 24.26
C LEU A 7 -53.87 -8.66 25.02
N ILE A 8 -54.07 -8.41 26.31
CA ILE A 8 -53.10 -7.71 27.17
C ILE A 8 -51.76 -8.47 27.29
N PRO A 9 -51.74 -9.78 27.65
CA PRO A 9 -50.47 -10.51 27.74
C PRO A 9 -49.79 -10.70 26.37
N VAL A 10 -50.56 -10.83 25.28
CA VAL A 10 -50.02 -10.94 23.93
C VAL A 10 -49.37 -9.63 23.47
N LEU A 11 -49.99 -8.48 23.76
CA LEU A 11 -49.42 -7.17 23.47
C LEU A 11 -48.16 -6.88 24.29
N ILE A 12 -48.16 -7.25 25.57
CA ILE A 12 -46.96 -7.11 26.42
C ILE A 12 -45.84 -8.00 25.90
N PHE A 13 -46.14 -9.25 25.51
CA PHE A 13 -45.13 -10.15 24.94
C PHE A 13 -44.58 -9.64 23.60
N ALA A 14 -45.44 -9.14 22.72
CA ALA A 14 -45.03 -8.53 21.45
C ALA A 14 -44.15 -7.29 21.66
N PHE A 15 -44.46 -6.46 22.67
CA PHE A 15 -43.66 -5.30 23.03
C PHE A 15 -42.28 -5.70 23.60
N ILE A 16 -42.24 -6.69 24.48
CA ILE A 16 -40.99 -7.22 25.03
C ILE A 16 -40.13 -7.82 23.91
N LEU A 17 -40.74 -8.56 22.99
CA LEU A 17 -40.04 -9.18 21.85
C LEU A 17 -39.47 -8.13 20.89
N THR A 18 -40.24 -7.06 20.60
CA THR A 18 -39.75 -5.96 19.75
C THR A 18 -38.60 -5.20 20.42
N VAL A 19 -38.68 -4.94 21.73
CA VAL A 19 -37.57 -4.31 22.47
C VAL A 19 -36.32 -5.21 22.48
N LEU A 20 -36.48 -6.51 22.69
CA LEU A 20 -35.37 -7.48 22.65
C LEU A 20 -34.74 -7.58 21.27
N CYS A 21 -35.55 -7.67 20.20
CA CYS A 21 -35.03 -7.67 18.83
C CYS A 21 -34.32 -6.36 18.49
N THR A 22 -34.87 -5.22 18.92
CA THR A 22 -34.25 -3.91 18.69
C THR A 22 -32.91 -3.80 19.43
N ALA A 23 -32.84 -4.26 20.68
CA ALA A 23 -31.60 -4.30 21.45
C ALA A 23 -30.57 -5.28 20.86
N ALA A 24 -31.00 -6.46 20.40
CA ALA A 24 -30.13 -7.45 19.77
C ALA A 24 -29.56 -6.96 18.44
N VAL A 25 -30.39 -6.34 17.59
CA VAL A 25 -29.96 -5.75 16.32
C VAL A 25 -29.07 -4.54 16.58
N SER A 26 -29.39 -3.68 17.56
CA SER A 26 -28.55 -2.53 17.91
C SER A 26 -27.19 -2.99 18.46
N ARG A 27 -27.17 -4.01 19.31
CA ARG A 27 -25.93 -4.58 19.85
C ARG A 27 -25.11 -5.29 18.77
N TRP A 28 -25.75 -6.02 17.86
CA TRP A 28 -25.07 -6.64 16.72
C TRP A 28 -24.49 -5.57 15.79
N TYR A 29 -25.26 -4.52 15.48
CA TYR A 29 -24.83 -3.37 14.68
C TYR A 29 -23.66 -2.63 15.33
N LEU A 30 -23.69 -2.40 16.64
CA LEU A 30 -22.57 -1.78 17.38
C LEU A 30 -21.33 -2.68 17.46
N LEU A 31 -21.50 -4.00 17.59
CA LEU A 31 -20.38 -4.95 17.63
C LEU A 31 -19.79 -5.26 16.25
N HIS A 32 -20.57 -5.11 15.18
CA HIS A 32 -20.14 -5.32 13.79
C HIS A 32 -19.86 -4.01 13.03
N GLN A 33 -19.99 -2.85 13.67
CA GLN A 33 -19.26 -1.66 13.28
C GLN A 33 -17.77 -1.92 13.52
N LYS A 34 -17.15 -2.72 12.65
CA LYS A 34 -15.73 -2.55 12.36
C LYS A 34 -15.61 -1.09 11.99
N GLY A 35 -14.91 -0.32 12.82
CA GLY A 35 -14.57 1.06 12.48
C GLY A 35 -13.99 1.02 11.09
N GLY A 36 -14.75 1.54 10.11
CA GLY A 36 -14.24 1.65 8.76
C GLY A 36 -12.97 2.47 8.89
N THR A 37 -11.83 1.87 8.59
CA THR A 37 -10.59 2.60 8.41
C THR A 37 -10.79 3.42 7.15
N TYR A 38 -11.35 4.61 7.32
CA TYR A 38 -11.56 5.55 6.22
C TYR A 38 -10.26 6.32 6.04
N ASN A 39 -9.56 6.05 4.94
CA ASN A 39 -8.44 6.87 4.50
C ASN A 39 -8.99 8.25 4.14
N SER A 40 -8.82 9.22 5.04
CA SER A 40 -9.19 10.61 4.82
C SER A 40 -7.95 11.37 4.40
N ILE A 41 -7.99 11.97 3.21
CA ILE A 41 -6.92 12.87 2.76
C ILE A 41 -7.27 14.27 3.25
N LEU A 42 -6.40 14.84 4.07
CA LEU A 42 -6.51 16.21 4.54
C LEU A 42 -5.50 17.08 3.78
N LEU A 43 -6.00 17.97 2.94
CA LEU A 43 -5.23 19.09 2.41
C LEU A 43 -5.49 20.30 3.31
N GLY A 44 -4.54 20.62 4.18
CA GLY A 44 -4.70 21.69 5.16
C GLY A 44 -3.39 22.32 5.63
N LYS A 45 -3.50 23.51 6.21
CA LYS A 45 -2.41 24.23 6.88
C LYS A 45 -2.36 23.83 8.35
N LEU A 46 -1.17 23.62 8.89
CA LEU A 46 -0.96 23.49 10.33
C LEU A 46 -1.25 24.84 11.01
N VAL A 47 -2.18 24.84 11.97
CA VAL A 47 -2.62 26.03 12.71
C VAL A 47 -1.90 26.12 14.06
N SER A 48 -1.78 25.00 14.77
CA SER A 48 -1.02 24.94 16.01
C SER A 48 -0.56 23.51 16.31
N SER A 49 0.57 23.39 17.01
CA SER A 49 1.10 22.15 17.57
C SER A 49 1.54 22.42 19.00
N ASP A 50 1.03 21.65 19.97
CA ASP A 50 1.45 21.72 21.38
C ASP A 50 2.20 20.44 21.82
N GLY A 51 2.65 19.62 20.86
CA GLY A 51 3.34 18.35 21.09
C GLY A 51 2.45 17.20 21.54
N ARG A 52 1.17 17.45 21.83
CA ARG A 52 0.16 16.41 22.12
C ARG A 52 -1.06 16.50 21.20
N LYS A 53 -1.24 17.64 20.54
CA LYS A 53 -2.38 17.97 19.69
C LYS A 53 -1.90 18.76 18.48
N LEU A 54 -2.33 18.31 17.31
CA LEU A 54 -2.11 18.98 16.04
C LEU A 54 -3.47 19.54 15.61
N VAL A 55 -3.51 20.84 15.31
CA VAL A 55 -4.69 21.50 14.77
C VAL A 55 -4.41 21.84 13.31
N LEU A 56 -5.18 21.23 12.42
CA LEU A 56 -5.04 21.42 10.98
C LEU A 56 -6.32 22.08 10.45
N GLN A 57 -6.16 23.09 9.58
CA GLN A 57 -7.26 23.77 8.90
C GLN A 57 -7.18 23.47 7.41
N GLY A 58 -8.16 22.73 6.90
CA GLY A 58 -8.16 22.27 5.52
C GLY A 58 -9.51 21.68 5.12
N ASN A 59 -9.63 21.35 3.83
CA ASN A 59 -10.78 20.63 3.32
C ASN A 59 -10.52 19.12 3.49
N ILE A 60 -11.34 18.44 4.31
CA ILE A 60 -11.36 16.98 4.34
C ILE A 60 -12.32 16.50 3.27
N THR A 61 -11.80 15.74 2.32
CA THR A 61 -12.64 15.00 1.37
C THR A 61 -12.88 13.60 1.93
N ASN A 62 -14.13 13.35 2.31
CA ASN A 62 -14.68 12.05 2.65
C ASN A 62 -15.78 11.75 1.59
N PRO A 63 -15.98 10.49 1.16
CA PRO A 63 -17.08 10.11 0.26
C PRO A 63 -18.51 10.53 0.69
N GLN A 64 -18.70 11.04 1.91
CA GLN A 64 -19.94 11.62 2.46
C GLN A 64 -19.93 13.15 2.61
N GLY A 65 -18.89 13.85 2.13
CA GLY A 65 -18.95 15.27 1.76
C GLY A 65 -19.39 16.25 2.85
N ARG A 66 -18.99 16.08 4.12
CA ARG A 66 -19.18 17.13 5.13
C ARG A 66 -17.86 17.86 5.39
N ASN A 67 -17.81 19.13 5.02
CA ASN A 67 -16.74 20.03 5.44
C ASN A 67 -16.88 20.31 6.96
N GLY A 68 -15.79 20.21 7.71
CA GLY A 68 -15.79 20.42 9.16
C GLY A 68 -14.39 20.53 9.75
N GLN A 69 -14.28 20.91 11.03
CA GLN A 69 -13.04 20.80 11.80
C GLN A 69 -12.91 19.40 12.38
N TYR A 70 -11.73 18.81 12.26
CA TYR A 70 -11.44 17.46 12.75
C TYR A 70 -10.25 17.50 13.70
N ALA A 71 -10.35 16.76 14.80
CA ALA A 71 -9.25 16.53 15.72
C ALA A 71 -8.56 15.21 15.33
N ILE A 72 -7.26 15.27 15.04
CA ILE A 72 -6.44 14.07 14.85
C ILE A 72 -5.75 13.77 16.17
N THR A 73 -6.06 12.62 16.75
CA THR A 73 -5.34 12.08 17.91
C THR A 73 -4.22 11.19 17.38
N TYR A 74 -2.97 11.56 17.65
CA TYR A 74 -1.80 10.76 17.29
C TYR A 74 -1.09 10.31 18.56
N SER A 75 -0.37 9.20 18.47
CA SER A 75 0.49 8.71 19.54
C SER A 75 1.56 9.76 19.87
N PRO A 76 1.92 10.00 21.15
CA PRO A 76 2.98 10.94 21.51
C PRO A 76 4.26 10.63 20.71
N GLY A 77 4.79 11.61 19.97
CA GLY A 77 6.01 11.47 19.16
C GLY A 77 5.94 12.01 17.72
N ILE A 78 4.78 12.47 17.22
CA ILE A 78 4.70 13.12 15.91
C ILE A 78 4.84 14.64 16.08
N THR A 79 6.00 15.18 15.70
CA THR A 79 6.23 16.62 15.63
C THR A 79 6.05 17.09 14.19
N ALA A 80 5.09 17.98 13.93
CA ALA A 80 4.95 18.62 12.63
C ALA A 80 5.90 19.83 12.56
N ALA A 81 6.96 19.75 11.76
CA ALA A 81 7.95 20.83 11.59
C ALA A 81 7.53 21.83 10.49
N ASP A 82 7.78 23.13 10.75
CA ASP A 82 7.60 24.22 9.78
C ASP A 82 8.88 24.36 8.94
N LYS A 83 8.77 24.10 7.63
CA LYS A 83 9.89 24.04 6.68
C LYS A 83 10.59 25.40 6.43
N THR A 84 10.23 26.47 7.14
CA THR A 84 10.75 27.82 6.88
C THR A 84 11.86 28.29 7.82
N LYS A 85 12.30 27.49 8.81
CA LYS A 85 13.21 27.98 9.86
C LYS A 85 14.59 27.36 10.05
N ASP A 86 14.97 26.29 9.36
CA ASP A 86 16.31 25.71 9.53
C ASP A 86 17.14 25.80 8.25
N SER A 87 17.97 26.85 8.17
CA SER A 87 18.89 27.11 7.05
C SER A 87 20.31 26.59 7.28
N HIS A 88 20.53 25.66 8.22
CA HIS A 88 21.82 25.00 8.43
C HIS A 88 21.66 23.54 8.85
N ILE A 89 21.09 22.72 7.97
CA ILE A 89 21.13 21.26 8.08
C ILE A 89 21.53 20.74 6.70
N THR A 90 22.59 19.94 6.62
CA THR A 90 22.94 19.15 5.43
C THR A 90 21.67 18.42 4.98
N PRO A 91 21.24 18.51 3.71
CA PRO A 91 19.90 18.05 3.35
C PRO A 91 19.75 16.56 3.70
N PRO A 92 18.64 16.16 4.34
CA PRO A 92 18.32 14.76 4.58
C PRO A 92 18.32 14.00 3.24
N THR A 93 18.61 12.70 3.28
CA THR A 93 18.66 11.81 2.12
C THR A 93 17.47 12.07 1.20
N ALA A 94 17.75 12.63 0.01
CA ALA A 94 16.72 12.91 -0.97
C ALA A 94 16.27 11.58 -1.57
N ILE A 95 15.07 11.15 -1.20
CA ILE A 95 14.48 9.89 -1.70
C ILE A 95 14.34 9.99 -3.23
N PRO A 96 14.98 9.08 -3.99
CA PRO A 96 14.97 9.15 -5.44
C PRO A 96 13.60 8.77 -6.01
N GLN A 97 13.33 9.19 -7.23
CA GLN A 97 12.27 8.62 -8.06
C GLN A 97 12.76 7.31 -8.67
N LEU A 98 11.90 6.29 -8.69
CA LEU A 98 12.21 5.02 -9.34
C LEU A 98 11.58 4.99 -10.73
N LEU A 99 12.42 4.96 -11.78
CA LEU A 99 11.99 4.56 -13.11
C LEU A 99 12.22 3.06 -13.29
N VAL A 100 11.22 2.35 -13.80
CA VAL A 100 11.35 0.92 -14.14
C VAL A 100 11.25 0.75 -15.65
N THR A 101 12.19 0.01 -16.24
CA THR A 101 12.18 -0.29 -17.68
C THR A 101 12.48 -1.77 -17.93
N TYR A 102 12.10 -2.28 -19.11
CA TYR A 102 12.41 -3.64 -19.53
C TYR A 102 12.91 -3.73 -20.97
N GLY A 103 13.69 -4.79 -21.22
CA GLY A 103 14.17 -5.15 -22.54
C GLY A 103 15.22 -4.20 -23.13
N PRO A 104 15.75 -4.51 -24.33
CA PRO A 104 16.80 -3.73 -24.95
C PRO A 104 16.36 -2.30 -25.31
N ASP A 105 15.08 -2.12 -25.63
CA ASP A 105 14.50 -0.84 -25.99
C ASP A 105 14.16 0.05 -24.77
N LYS A 106 14.39 -0.45 -23.55
CA LYS A 106 14.08 0.24 -22.28
C LYS A 106 12.65 0.78 -22.23
N THR A 107 11.68 -0.08 -22.55
CA THR A 107 10.27 0.29 -22.46
C THR A 107 9.89 0.50 -21.01
N GLU A 108 9.19 1.59 -20.71
CA GLU A 108 8.83 1.98 -19.34
C GLU A 108 7.70 1.12 -18.76
N ILE A 109 7.83 0.76 -17.48
CA ILE A 109 6.80 0.13 -16.66
C ILE A 109 6.34 1.15 -15.63
N PRO A 110 5.03 1.40 -15.52
CA PRO A 110 4.49 2.25 -14.46
C PRO A 110 4.92 1.76 -13.07
N SER A 111 5.62 2.62 -12.35
CA SER A 111 6.05 2.41 -10.97
C SER A 111 5.40 3.45 -10.04
N PHE A 112 5.32 3.12 -8.76
CA PHE A 112 4.81 4.03 -7.74
C PHE A 112 5.56 3.86 -6.44
N SER A 113 5.91 4.97 -5.78
CA SER A 113 6.41 4.96 -4.42
C SER A 113 5.23 4.97 -3.45
N GLY A 114 5.12 3.97 -2.60
CA GLY A 114 4.26 4.07 -1.43
C GLY A 114 4.95 5.00 -0.45
N GLY A 115 4.65 6.31 -0.43
CA GLY A 115 5.34 7.15 0.56
C GLY A 115 5.04 8.65 0.59
N TYR A 116 4.67 9.10 1.78
CA TYR A 116 4.87 10.45 2.32
C TYR A 116 6.18 10.46 3.11
N GLN A 117 6.89 11.58 3.16
CA GLN A 117 8.13 11.71 3.93
C GLN A 117 7.82 11.96 5.41
N LEU A 118 8.26 11.07 6.30
CA LEU A 118 8.25 11.30 7.74
C LEU A 118 9.65 11.70 8.21
N TYR A 119 9.73 12.77 8.99
CA TYR A 119 10.92 13.21 9.69
C TYR A 119 10.80 12.84 11.16
N THR A 120 11.77 12.11 11.68
CA THR A 120 11.87 11.82 13.12
C THR A 120 13.03 12.63 13.69
N PRO A 121 12.76 13.73 14.43
CA PRO A 121 13.81 14.44 15.14
C PRO A 121 14.28 13.63 16.35
N ASP A 122 15.58 13.66 16.65
CA ASP A 122 16.14 13.18 17.91
C ASP A 122 16.00 14.23 19.04
N ASP A 123 16.37 13.86 20.27
CA ASP A 123 16.25 14.73 21.46
C ASP A 123 17.10 16.02 21.37
N GLU A 124 18.04 16.10 20.42
CA GLU A 124 18.97 17.21 20.22
C GLU A 124 18.69 18.01 18.93
N GLY A 125 17.74 17.59 18.09
CA GLY A 125 17.37 18.25 16.83
C GLY A 125 18.36 18.03 15.69
N THR A 126 19.18 16.97 15.73
CA THR A 126 20.26 16.74 14.76
C THR A 126 20.13 15.40 14.04
N ALA A 127 19.46 15.48 12.89
CA ALA A 127 19.37 14.53 11.78
C ALA A 127 18.34 13.38 11.88
N GLU A 128 17.66 13.23 10.74
CA GLU A 128 16.31 12.72 10.55
C GLU A 128 16.38 11.47 9.66
N ALA A 129 15.84 10.34 10.10
CA ALA A 129 15.58 9.24 9.18
C ALA A 129 14.38 9.61 8.30
N VAL A 130 14.54 9.57 6.97
CA VAL A 130 13.43 9.76 6.04
C VAL A 130 12.79 8.41 5.78
N ILE A 131 11.54 8.27 6.20
CA ILE A 131 10.74 7.08 5.93
C ILE A 131 9.72 7.44 4.87
N ALA A 132 9.89 6.91 3.65
CA ALA A 132 8.84 6.84 2.63
C ALA A 132 8.24 5.44 2.66
N CYS A 133 7.37 5.22 3.65
CA CYS A 133 6.52 4.04 3.71
C CYS A 133 5.08 4.52 3.71
N GLY A 134 4.40 4.35 2.59
CA GLY A 134 3.03 4.81 2.34
C GLY A 134 2.27 3.75 1.55
N ALA A 135 0.96 3.97 1.41
CA ALA A 135 -0.04 2.97 0.98
C ALA A 135 0.45 1.98 -0.10
N GLU A 136 0.07 0.70 0.08
CA GLU A 136 0.48 -0.45 -0.73
C GLU A 136 0.58 -0.12 -2.24
N PRO A 137 1.80 0.03 -2.80
CA PRO A 137 2.00 0.57 -4.15
C PRO A 137 1.37 -0.34 -5.21
N LEU A 138 1.30 -1.64 -4.95
CA LEU A 138 0.75 -2.63 -5.87
C LEU A 138 -0.76 -2.48 -6.05
N SER A 139 -1.52 -2.39 -4.95
CA SER A 139 -2.98 -2.21 -4.98
C SER A 139 -3.36 -0.89 -5.67
N TYR A 140 -2.59 0.17 -5.44
CA TYR A 140 -2.77 1.44 -6.16
C TYR A 140 -2.54 1.28 -7.67
N LEU A 141 -1.43 0.67 -8.07
CA LEU A 141 -1.08 0.48 -9.48
C LEU A 141 -2.10 -0.37 -10.22
N VAL A 142 -2.54 -1.49 -9.64
CA VAL A 142 -3.58 -2.34 -10.25
C VAL A 142 -4.90 -1.60 -10.44
N GLY A 143 -5.26 -0.71 -9.50
CA GLY A 143 -6.47 0.10 -9.61
C GLY A 143 -6.36 1.33 -10.51
N LYS A 144 -5.16 1.71 -10.96
CA LYS A 144 -4.91 2.98 -11.68
C LYS A 144 -4.27 2.83 -13.05
N VAL A 145 -3.52 1.75 -13.29
CA VAL A 145 -2.91 1.46 -14.58
C VAL A 145 -3.93 0.68 -15.40
N PRO A 146 -4.50 1.28 -16.48
CA PRO A 146 -5.57 0.64 -17.24
C PRO A 146 -5.09 -0.59 -18.00
N ASP A 147 -3.86 -0.53 -18.55
CA ASP A 147 -3.23 -1.60 -19.32
C ASP A 147 -1.88 -1.93 -18.68
N ILE A 148 -1.87 -2.99 -17.86
CA ILE A 148 -0.64 -3.47 -17.22
C ILE A 148 0.23 -4.14 -18.29
N PRO A 149 1.50 -3.72 -18.46
CA PRO A 149 2.33 -4.22 -19.54
C PRO A 149 2.65 -5.71 -19.38
N TYR A 150 2.62 -6.43 -20.50
CA TYR A 150 3.14 -7.80 -20.57
C TYR A 150 4.65 -7.78 -20.77
N VAL A 151 5.36 -8.57 -19.96
CA VAL A 151 6.81 -8.75 -20.05
C VAL A 151 7.11 -10.24 -20.13
N LYS A 152 7.85 -10.63 -21.16
CA LYS A 152 8.22 -12.03 -21.38
C LYS A 152 9.25 -12.48 -20.35
N LEU A 153 9.13 -13.71 -19.84
CA LEU A 153 10.14 -14.34 -19.00
C LEU A 153 11.51 -14.37 -19.71
N GLY A 154 12.58 -14.21 -18.94
CA GLY A 154 13.96 -14.07 -19.45
C GLY A 154 14.30 -12.66 -19.94
N THR A 155 13.39 -11.69 -19.84
CA THR A 155 13.67 -10.29 -20.18
C THR A 155 14.31 -9.58 -19.00
N ASP A 156 15.32 -8.75 -19.26
CA ASP A 156 15.95 -7.92 -18.23
C ASP A 156 15.05 -6.76 -17.81
N ILE A 157 14.99 -6.52 -16.50
CA ILE A 157 14.36 -5.37 -15.85
C ILE A 157 15.46 -4.48 -15.30
N SER A 158 15.32 -3.17 -15.48
CA SER A 158 16.20 -2.15 -14.92
C SER A 158 15.43 -1.22 -14.00
N LEU A 159 15.99 -0.99 -12.81
CA LEU A 159 15.53 -0.09 -11.76
C LEU A 159 16.48 1.11 -11.73
N ASP A 160 16.05 2.24 -12.30
CA ASP A 160 16.84 3.47 -12.37
C ASP A 160 16.39 4.45 -11.27
N PHE A 161 17.26 4.73 -10.31
CA PHE A 161 17.04 5.70 -9.24
C PHE A 161 17.47 7.10 -9.68
N ARG A 162 16.49 7.99 -9.86
CA ARG A 162 16.68 9.36 -10.38
C ARG A 162 16.45 10.40 -9.31
N GLU A 163 17.11 11.55 -9.46
CA GLU A 163 16.81 12.75 -8.66
C GLU A 163 16.89 12.52 -7.13
N GLY A 164 17.95 11.86 -6.66
CA GLY A 164 18.14 11.60 -5.24
C GLY A 164 19.41 10.82 -4.96
N THR A 165 19.57 10.40 -3.71
CA THR A 165 20.66 9.54 -3.29
C THR A 165 20.34 8.10 -3.70
N VAL A 166 21.29 7.43 -4.35
CA VAL A 166 21.18 6.01 -4.71
C VAL A 166 21.13 5.17 -3.42
N PRO A 167 20.24 4.18 -3.31
CA PRO A 167 20.18 3.31 -2.14
C PRO A 167 21.41 2.42 -2.00
N ASP A 168 21.84 2.22 -0.76
CA ASP A 168 22.95 1.31 -0.40
C ASP A 168 22.52 -0.17 -0.50
N SER A 169 21.23 -0.45 -0.29
CA SER A 169 20.66 -1.78 -0.51
C SER A 169 19.28 -1.71 -1.15
N VAL A 170 19.04 -2.64 -2.08
CA VAL A 170 17.76 -2.81 -2.78
C VAL A 170 17.33 -4.26 -2.64
N THR A 171 16.20 -4.48 -1.98
CA THR A 171 15.57 -5.80 -1.87
C THR A 171 14.27 -5.81 -2.66
N VAL A 172 14.10 -6.79 -3.54
CA VAL A 172 12.92 -6.94 -4.38
C VAL A 172 12.12 -8.15 -3.91
N GLN A 173 10.83 -7.95 -3.67
CA GLN A 173 9.86 -9.02 -3.41
C GLN A 173 8.98 -9.21 -4.63
N ASP A 174 8.87 -10.46 -5.06
CA ASP A 174 8.11 -10.89 -6.22
C ASP A 174 6.84 -11.64 -5.80
N LEU A 175 5.70 -11.03 -6.08
CA LEU A 175 4.40 -11.44 -5.58
C LEU A 175 3.47 -11.78 -6.75
N ILE A 176 2.86 -12.96 -6.72
CA ILE A 176 1.67 -13.22 -7.55
C ILE A 176 0.49 -12.47 -6.95
N LEU A 177 -0.18 -11.64 -7.74
CA LEU A 177 -1.29 -10.79 -7.28
C LEU A 177 -2.65 -11.33 -7.73
N ARG A 178 -3.68 -10.96 -6.98
CA ARG A 178 -5.08 -10.98 -7.43
C ARG A 178 -5.38 -9.71 -8.24
N GLY A 179 -6.53 -9.70 -8.93
CA GLY A 179 -6.98 -8.54 -9.71
C GLY A 179 -7.25 -7.26 -8.92
N ASP A 180 -7.23 -7.30 -7.59
CA ASP A 180 -7.32 -6.12 -6.71
C ASP A 180 -5.93 -5.63 -6.24
N GLY A 181 -4.86 -6.30 -6.65
CA GLY A 181 -3.47 -5.99 -6.27
C GLY A 181 -3.03 -6.60 -4.93
N SER A 182 -3.89 -7.36 -4.26
CA SER A 182 -3.51 -8.11 -3.05
C SER A 182 -2.67 -9.36 -3.40
N PRO A 183 -1.71 -9.77 -2.54
CA PRO A 183 -0.96 -11.00 -2.74
C PRO A 183 -1.86 -12.24 -2.77
N LYS A 184 -1.78 -13.04 -3.84
CA LYS A 184 -2.55 -14.28 -4.02
C LYS A 184 -2.12 -15.36 -3.03
N TYR A 185 -0.83 -15.46 -2.73
CA TYR A 185 -0.24 -16.42 -1.80
C TYR A 185 0.31 -15.71 -0.55
N THR A 186 0.55 -16.49 0.51
CA THR A 186 1.14 -15.99 1.76
C THR A 186 2.63 -15.69 1.59
N GLU A 187 3.21 -14.89 2.49
CA GLU A 187 4.63 -14.49 2.49
C GLU A 187 5.63 -15.65 2.38
N GLN A 188 5.26 -16.85 2.84
CA GLN A 188 6.10 -18.06 2.74
C GLN A 188 6.41 -18.50 1.30
N VAL A 189 5.64 -18.02 0.31
CA VAL A 189 5.82 -18.34 -1.11
C VAL A 189 6.28 -17.10 -1.90
N THR A 190 6.54 -15.98 -1.22
CA THR A 190 7.09 -14.79 -1.85
C THR A 190 8.56 -15.03 -2.15
N GLU A 191 8.96 -14.79 -3.39
CA GLU A 191 10.37 -14.83 -3.78
C GLU A 191 11.00 -13.46 -3.46
N GLU A 192 12.15 -13.47 -2.80
CA GLU A 192 12.86 -12.24 -2.40
C GLU A 192 14.33 -12.35 -2.78
N PHE A 193 14.88 -11.27 -3.34
CA PHE A 193 16.28 -11.20 -3.71
C PHE A 193 16.84 -9.78 -3.55
N THR A 194 18.14 -9.69 -3.33
CA THR A 194 18.84 -8.41 -3.18
C THR A 194 19.59 -8.07 -4.47
N LEU A 195 19.57 -6.80 -4.84
CA LEU A 195 20.28 -6.26 -5.99
C LEU A 195 21.37 -5.30 -5.55
N ALA A 196 22.49 -5.34 -6.26
CA ALA A 196 23.53 -4.34 -6.15
C ALA A 196 23.30 -3.24 -7.20
N CYS A 197 23.47 -1.98 -6.78
CA CYS A 197 23.45 -0.85 -7.70
C CYS A 197 24.80 -0.75 -8.44
N SER A 198 24.76 -0.63 -9.76
CA SER A 198 25.88 -0.21 -10.60
C SER A 198 25.63 1.24 -11.05
N GLY A 199 26.24 2.20 -10.35
CA GLY A 199 25.89 3.60 -10.50
C GLY A 199 24.49 3.86 -9.91
N SER A 200 23.59 4.45 -10.70
CA SER A 200 22.22 4.74 -10.28
C SER A 200 21.20 3.65 -10.61
N ALA A 201 21.66 2.50 -11.11
CA ALA A 201 20.80 1.46 -11.66
C ALA A 201 21.03 0.11 -10.98
N ALA A 202 19.96 -0.63 -10.75
CA ALA A 202 19.99 -2.05 -10.40
C ALA A 202 19.26 -2.85 -11.48
N CYS A 203 19.76 -4.03 -11.86
CA CYS A 203 19.19 -4.84 -12.93
C CYS A 203 19.01 -6.29 -12.48
N PHE A 204 17.97 -6.94 -13.00
CA PHE A 204 17.74 -8.37 -12.83
C PHE A 204 17.02 -8.96 -14.03
N THR A 205 17.17 -10.26 -14.27
CA THR A 205 16.45 -10.99 -15.31
C THR A 205 15.13 -11.52 -14.76
N LEU A 206 14.03 -11.33 -15.49
CA LEU A 206 12.70 -11.76 -15.07
C LEU A 206 12.54 -13.29 -15.17
N ASP A 207 12.81 -13.97 -14.06
CA ASP A 207 12.69 -15.43 -13.96
C ASP A 207 11.25 -15.90 -13.68
N ILE A 208 11.04 -17.21 -13.79
CA ILE A 208 9.79 -17.88 -13.42
C ILE A 208 9.57 -17.71 -11.92
N ASN A 209 8.40 -17.17 -11.54
CA ASN A 209 7.95 -17.27 -10.15
C ASN A 209 7.31 -18.65 -9.93
N SER A 210 7.91 -19.46 -9.06
CA SER A 210 7.46 -20.83 -8.80
C SER A 210 6.01 -20.91 -8.30
N ALA A 211 5.53 -19.88 -7.62
CA ALA A 211 4.14 -19.80 -7.15
C ALA A 211 3.13 -19.65 -8.30
N ALA A 212 3.54 -19.19 -9.49
CA ALA A 212 2.67 -19.11 -10.66
C ALA A 212 2.14 -20.50 -11.08
N LEU A 213 2.94 -21.55 -10.86
CA LEU A 213 2.60 -22.94 -11.17
C LEU A 213 1.64 -23.58 -10.15
N LEU A 214 1.34 -22.88 -9.05
CA LEU A 214 0.40 -23.34 -8.03
C LEU A 214 -1.05 -22.93 -8.34
N SER A 215 -1.30 -22.29 -9.48
CA SER A 215 -2.66 -21.86 -9.84
C SER A 215 -3.50 -23.05 -10.30
N SER A 216 -4.71 -23.18 -9.74
CA SER A 216 -5.73 -24.11 -10.24
C SER A 216 -6.60 -23.51 -11.34
N ASP A 217 -6.41 -22.23 -11.66
CA ASP A 217 -7.17 -21.52 -12.69
C ASP A 217 -6.44 -21.65 -14.04
N MET A 218 -7.13 -22.22 -15.04
CA MET A 218 -6.55 -22.46 -16.37
C MET A 218 -6.15 -21.16 -17.07
N SER A 219 -6.84 -20.04 -16.81
CA SER A 219 -6.50 -18.74 -17.39
C SER A 219 -5.11 -18.24 -16.96
N SER A 220 -4.59 -18.75 -15.84
CA SER A 220 -3.23 -18.43 -15.37
C SER A 220 -2.13 -18.96 -16.30
N TYR A 221 -2.42 -19.99 -17.11
CA TYR A 221 -1.48 -20.63 -18.02
C TYR A 221 -1.61 -20.12 -19.47
N GLU A 222 -2.51 -19.17 -19.69
CA GLU A 222 -2.58 -18.41 -20.95
C GLU A 222 -1.46 -17.36 -21.00
N GLU A 223 -1.20 -16.84 -22.20
CA GLU A 223 -0.24 -15.76 -22.39
C GLU A 223 -0.65 -14.54 -21.54
N ALA A 224 0.32 -13.94 -20.84
CA ALA A 224 0.07 -12.82 -19.92
C ALA A 224 -0.94 -13.15 -18.79
N GLY A 225 -1.20 -14.43 -18.52
CA GLY A 225 -2.20 -14.90 -17.56
C GLY A 225 -1.88 -14.59 -16.09
N ILE A 226 -0.61 -14.33 -15.76
CA ILE A 226 -0.16 -14.06 -14.39
C ILE A 226 0.04 -12.57 -14.18
N LEU A 227 -0.63 -12.02 -13.16
CA LEU A 227 -0.35 -10.69 -12.64
C LEU A 227 0.71 -10.77 -11.54
N ARG A 228 1.87 -10.15 -11.76
CA ARG A 228 2.96 -10.04 -10.77
C ARG A 228 3.09 -8.61 -10.27
N GLY A 229 3.40 -8.49 -8.99
CA GLY A 229 3.75 -7.24 -8.34
C GLY A 229 5.13 -7.35 -7.72
N PHE A 230 5.93 -6.32 -7.92
CA PHE A 230 7.28 -6.24 -7.41
C PHE A 230 7.32 -5.13 -6.37
N ARG A 231 7.62 -5.46 -5.12
CA ARG A 231 7.93 -4.44 -4.09
C ARG A 231 9.43 -4.24 -4.05
N VAL A 232 9.87 -3.00 -4.22
CA VAL A 232 11.28 -2.62 -4.22
C VAL A 232 11.54 -1.84 -2.94
N ASN A 233 12.18 -2.51 -1.99
CA ASN A 233 12.54 -1.96 -0.68
C ASN A 233 13.96 -1.43 -0.74
N CYS A 234 14.10 -0.12 -0.52
CA CYS A 234 15.37 0.58 -0.54
C CYS A 234 15.76 1.01 0.87
N ARG A 235 17.04 0.89 1.19
CA ARG A 235 17.60 1.38 2.46
C ARG A 235 18.94 2.07 2.24
N TRP A 236 19.14 3.12 3.02
CA TRP A 236 20.36 3.91 3.07
C TRP A 236 21.09 3.74 4.42
N ASP A 237 22.37 4.09 4.45
CA ASP A 237 23.24 4.00 5.63
C ASP A 237 22.76 4.86 6.82
N ASP A 238 22.04 5.96 6.54
CA ASP A 238 21.40 6.81 7.55
C ASP A 238 20.10 6.22 8.14
N ASN A 239 19.81 4.96 7.81
CA ASN A 239 18.62 4.23 8.18
C ASN A 239 17.31 4.75 7.55
N SER A 240 17.40 5.65 6.57
CA SER A 240 16.26 6.02 5.72
C SER A 240 15.79 4.80 4.92
N THR A 241 14.49 4.73 4.64
CA THR A 241 13.88 3.65 3.87
C THR A 241 12.82 4.17 2.91
N ALA A 242 12.69 3.51 1.77
CA ALA A 242 11.66 3.81 0.78
C ALA A 242 11.11 2.52 0.17
N GLU A 243 9.78 2.42 0.07
CA GLU A 243 9.11 1.34 -0.64
C GLU A 243 8.56 1.85 -1.98
N TYR A 244 8.95 1.18 -3.05
CA TYR A 244 8.37 1.35 -4.38
C TYR A 244 7.68 0.08 -4.82
N GLY A 245 6.85 0.17 -5.84
CA GLY A 245 6.35 -1.00 -6.53
C GLY A 245 6.11 -0.75 -8.01
N PHE A 246 6.05 -1.85 -8.75
CA PHE A 246 5.58 -1.90 -10.12
C PHE A 246 4.83 -3.21 -10.37
N VAL A 247 3.99 -3.24 -11.39
CA VAL A 247 3.17 -4.41 -11.74
C VAL A 247 3.33 -4.73 -13.21
N ILE A 248 3.36 -6.03 -13.51
CA ILE A 248 3.49 -6.55 -14.88
C ILE A 248 2.63 -7.80 -15.06
N ARG A 249 2.30 -8.10 -16.30
CA ARG A 249 1.72 -9.36 -16.73
C ARG A 249 2.83 -10.27 -17.25
N THR A 250 2.77 -11.56 -16.93
CA THR A 250 3.76 -12.56 -17.35
C THR A 250 3.08 -13.89 -17.64
N ASP A 251 3.81 -14.82 -18.26
CA ASP A 251 3.39 -16.21 -18.40
C ASP A 251 3.70 -17.00 -17.13
N ALA A 252 2.95 -18.08 -16.86
CA ALA A 252 3.23 -18.96 -15.71
C ALA A 252 4.52 -19.77 -15.86
N SER A 253 4.95 -20.03 -17.10
CA SER A 253 6.15 -20.80 -17.43
C SER A 253 6.72 -20.35 -18.77
N SER A 254 8.00 -20.62 -19.01
CA SER A 254 8.62 -20.34 -20.31
C SER A 254 8.08 -21.28 -21.39
N THR A 255 8.09 -20.82 -22.64
CA THR A 255 7.66 -21.62 -23.80
C THR A 255 8.46 -22.93 -23.94
N GLU A 256 9.70 -22.98 -23.43
CA GLU A 256 10.55 -24.18 -23.43
C GLU A 256 10.03 -25.30 -22.52
N ILE A 257 9.38 -24.96 -21.41
CA ILE A 257 8.74 -25.93 -20.50
C ILE A 257 7.40 -26.40 -21.08
N ARG A 258 6.66 -25.50 -21.74
CA ARG A 258 5.36 -25.81 -22.37
C ARG A 258 5.50 -26.88 -23.45
N ASN A 259 6.58 -26.84 -24.23
CA ASN A 259 6.89 -27.84 -25.27
C ASN A 259 7.40 -29.20 -24.75
N GLN A 260 7.63 -29.35 -23.44
CA GLN A 260 7.96 -30.65 -22.82
C GLN A 260 6.76 -31.32 -22.14
N ALA A 261 5.63 -30.60 -22.01
CA ALA A 261 4.40 -31.09 -21.37
C ALA A 261 3.30 -31.50 -22.38
N ASP A 262 3.50 -31.21 -23.66
CA ASP A 262 2.72 -31.70 -24.80
C ASP A 262 3.37 -32.96 -25.42
#